data_AF-A0A9D6UZW7-F1
#
_entry.id   AF-A0A9D6UZW7-F1
#
_cell.length_a   1.000
_cell.length_b   1.000
_cell.length_c   1.000
_cell.angle_alpha   90.00
_cell.angle_beta   90.00
_cell.angle_gamma   90.00
#
_symmetry.space_group_name_H-M   'P 1'
#
loop_
_entity.id
_entity.type
_entity.pdbx_description
1 polymer ?
#
loop_
_entity_poly.entity_id
_entity_poly.type
_entity_poly.pdbx_seq_one_letter_code
_entity_poly.pdbx_strand_id
1 'polypeptide(L)'
;MITAGIDCGAKNTKTVILKDGEIIGRGIVLTGFDQAQAVKESLVMALKNAGISMDQLAHVGGTGSGAKSIKEADVTVNDIKAIAAAANFFFPSARTVADVGAEAGRAANCDEKGAVVDFAINEKCAAGAGAFIEAMARALETPLEQMGSLALSSSNPIPMNAQCTIFAESEVVGLIHARTERKDISKAIHDAMASRIGSMIRRVGVNPDIVMLGGVAHNPGFVTALKRELGVEQVYIPDLPEYGAAVGAAVVAAKQGK
;
A
#
# COMPACT_ATOMS: atom_id res chain seq x y z
N MET A 1 5.95 -7.05 -25.48
CA MET A 1 6.28 -5.62 -25.24
C MET A 1 6.85 -5.50 -23.84
N ILE A 2 7.90 -4.68 -23.65
CA ILE A 2 8.49 -4.45 -22.33
C ILE A 2 8.13 -3.04 -21.86
N THR A 3 7.52 -2.91 -20.69
CA THR A 3 7.21 -1.60 -20.09
C THR A 3 7.79 -1.51 -18.69
N ALA A 4 7.98 -0.28 -18.23
CA ALA A 4 8.35 0.00 -16.84
C ALA A 4 7.23 0.76 -16.14
N GLY A 5 7.12 0.55 -14.84
CA GLY A 5 6.23 1.32 -13.97
C GLY A 5 7.00 1.78 -12.75
N ILE A 6 6.94 3.07 -12.45
CA ILE A 6 7.67 3.71 -11.36
C ILE A 6 6.66 4.34 -10.41
N ASP A 7 6.64 3.90 -9.16
CA ASP A 7 5.91 4.52 -8.05
C ASP A 7 6.91 5.28 -7.17
N CYS A 8 6.93 6.61 -7.31
CA CYS A 8 7.68 7.48 -6.41
C CYS A 8 6.80 7.85 -5.20
N GLY A 9 6.72 6.94 -4.22
CA GLY A 9 5.95 7.14 -3.00
C GLY A 9 6.66 8.04 -1.98
N ALA A 10 6.06 8.20 -0.79
CA ALA A 10 6.62 9.04 0.26
C ALA A 10 7.85 8.43 0.95
N LYS A 11 7.80 7.13 1.28
CA LYS A 11 8.89 6.41 1.96
C LYS A 11 9.83 5.68 1.00
N ASN A 12 9.25 5.03 0.00
CA ASN A 12 9.98 4.18 -0.95
C ASN A 12 9.59 4.52 -2.38
N THR A 13 10.61 4.54 -3.25
CA THR A 13 10.46 4.58 -4.70
C THR A 13 10.64 3.17 -5.25
N LYS A 14 9.64 2.69 -5.98
CA LYS A 14 9.60 1.32 -6.52
C LYS A 14 9.51 1.37 -8.02
N THR A 15 10.28 0.51 -8.69
CA THR A 15 10.18 0.30 -10.13
C THR A 15 9.93 -1.17 -10.41
N VAL A 16 9.05 -1.46 -11.37
CA VAL A 16 8.86 -2.80 -11.95
C VAL A 16 9.07 -2.77 -13.45
N ILE A 17 9.64 -3.84 -13.98
CA ILE A 17 9.75 -4.11 -15.41
C ILE A 17 8.78 -5.24 -15.75
N LEU A 18 7.84 -4.97 -16.65
CA LEU A 18 6.83 -5.91 -17.12
C LEU A 18 7.17 -6.35 -18.54
N LYS A 19 7.18 -7.66 -18.79
CA LYS A 19 7.30 -8.24 -20.13
C LYS A 19 6.18 -9.24 -20.33
N ASP A 20 5.33 -8.98 -21.32
CA ASP A 20 4.24 -9.88 -21.73
C ASP A 20 3.32 -10.32 -20.58
N GLY A 21 3.10 -9.42 -19.60
CA GLY A 21 2.24 -9.67 -18.44
C GLY A 21 2.97 -10.28 -17.24
N GLU A 22 4.29 -10.45 -17.30
CA GLU A 22 5.10 -10.98 -16.20
C GLU A 22 6.09 -9.93 -15.67
N ILE A 23 6.27 -9.90 -14.34
CA ILE A 23 7.26 -9.04 -13.71
C ILE A 23 8.64 -9.71 -13.84
N ILE A 24 9.52 -9.11 -14.64
CA ILE A 24 10.87 -9.65 -14.89
C ILE A 24 11.97 -8.89 -14.15
N GLY A 25 11.67 -7.71 -13.62
CA GLY A 25 12.62 -6.90 -12.87
C GLY A 25 11.93 -6.02 -11.84
N ARG A 26 12.63 -5.78 -10.73
CA ARG A 26 12.16 -4.96 -9.62
C ARG A 26 13.29 -4.16 -8.99
N GLY A 27 12.97 -2.97 -8.53
CA GLY A 27 13.87 -2.11 -7.78
C GLY A 27 13.09 -1.39 -6.69
N ILE A 28 13.67 -1.31 -5.50
CA ILE A 28 13.10 -0.55 -4.38
C ILE A 28 14.22 0.17 -3.65
N VAL A 29 14.04 1.46 -3.43
CA VAL A 29 14.97 2.31 -2.67
C VAL A 29 14.17 3.24 -1.77
N LEU A 30 14.82 3.80 -0.75
CA LEU A 30 14.24 4.89 0.03
C LEU A 30 14.11 6.12 -0.85
N THR A 31 12.95 6.79 -0.80
CA THR A 31 12.71 7.99 -1.62
C THR A 31 13.59 9.15 -1.18
N GLY A 32 13.72 9.36 0.13
CA GLY A 32 14.55 10.42 0.69
C GLY A 32 14.17 11.83 0.22
N PHE A 33 15.10 12.77 0.36
CA PHE A 33 14.92 14.16 -0.05
C PHE A 33 15.05 14.34 -1.57
N ASP A 34 16.02 13.67 -2.19
CA ASP A 34 16.25 13.70 -3.63
C ASP A 34 15.45 12.61 -4.34
N GLN A 35 14.18 12.92 -4.60
CA GLN A 35 13.25 12.01 -5.26
C GLN A 35 13.70 11.62 -6.67
N ALA A 36 14.32 12.54 -7.42
CA ALA A 36 14.78 12.26 -8.78
C ALA A 36 15.93 11.27 -8.79
N GLN A 37 16.83 11.36 -7.80
CA GLN A 37 17.89 10.37 -7.62
C GLN A 37 17.31 9.00 -7.24
N ALA A 38 16.35 8.94 -6.31
CA ALA A 38 15.70 7.69 -5.93
C ALA A 38 14.97 7.01 -7.12
N VAL A 39 14.33 7.80 -8.00
CA VAL A 39 13.73 7.28 -9.24
C VAL A 39 14.78 6.58 -10.10
N LYS A 40 15.89 7.26 -10.40
CA LYS A 40 16.98 6.70 -11.22
C LYS A 40 17.56 5.43 -10.61
N GLU A 41 17.82 5.43 -9.31
CA GLU A 41 18.38 4.26 -8.61
C GLU A 41 17.43 3.06 -8.64
N SER A 42 16.14 3.29 -8.40
CA SER A 42 15.13 2.23 -8.47
C SER A 42 15.00 1.65 -9.88
N LEU A 43 15.07 2.51 -10.92
CA LEU A 43 15.01 2.09 -12.32
C LEU A 43 16.24 1.29 -12.73
N VAL A 44 17.45 1.77 -12.40
CA VAL A 44 18.71 1.05 -12.65
C VAL A 44 18.70 -0.32 -11.99
N MET A 45 18.23 -0.39 -10.73
CA MET A 45 18.09 -1.66 -10.02
C MET A 45 17.12 -2.59 -10.74
N ALA A 46 15.95 -2.11 -11.15
CA ALA A 46 14.94 -2.91 -11.84
C ALA A 46 15.41 -3.44 -13.19
N LEU A 47 16.07 -2.60 -14.00
CA LEU A 47 16.68 -2.96 -15.29
C LEU A 47 17.76 -4.03 -15.12
N LYS A 48 18.64 -3.86 -14.12
CA LYS A 48 19.68 -4.85 -13.80
C LYS A 48 19.08 -6.20 -13.40
N ASN A 49 18.03 -6.20 -12.57
CA ASN A 49 17.34 -7.43 -12.16
C ASN A 49 16.67 -8.12 -13.36
N ALA A 50 16.13 -7.34 -14.31
CA ALA A 50 15.55 -7.86 -15.55
C ALA A 50 16.58 -8.31 -16.60
N GLY A 51 17.86 -7.93 -16.45
CA GLY A 51 18.89 -8.23 -17.44
C GLY A 51 18.70 -7.49 -18.77
N ILE A 52 18.08 -6.31 -18.74
CA ILE A 52 17.82 -5.48 -19.93
C ILE A 52 18.40 -4.07 -19.77
N SER A 53 18.47 -3.36 -20.89
CA SER A 53 18.86 -1.95 -20.97
C SER A 53 17.65 -1.05 -21.17
N MET A 54 17.81 0.25 -20.90
CA MET A 54 16.71 1.22 -20.95
C MET A 54 16.11 1.39 -22.35
N ASP A 55 16.90 1.25 -23.41
CA ASP A 55 16.48 1.32 -24.82
C ASP A 55 15.54 0.17 -25.25
N GLN A 56 15.45 -0.90 -24.44
CA GLN A 56 14.52 -2.00 -24.66
C GLN A 56 13.13 -1.74 -24.05
N LEU A 57 12.96 -0.66 -23.28
CA LEU A 57 11.66 -0.26 -22.76
C LEU A 57 10.85 0.44 -23.85
N ALA A 58 9.65 -0.07 -24.11
CA ALA A 58 8.72 0.56 -25.06
C ALA A 58 8.07 1.81 -24.44
N HIS A 59 7.63 1.71 -23.19
CA HIS A 59 6.99 2.80 -22.44
C HIS A 59 7.26 2.72 -20.94
N VAL A 60 7.25 3.87 -20.29
CA VAL A 60 7.42 4.06 -18.85
C VAL A 60 6.20 4.79 -18.28
N GLY A 61 5.53 4.17 -17.31
CA GLY A 61 4.48 4.79 -16.52
C GLY A 61 5.03 5.31 -15.19
N GLY A 62 4.67 6.53 -14.80
CA GLY A 62 5.02 7.12 -13.50
C GLY A 62 3.80 7.36 -12.62
N THR A 63 3.89 7.09 -11.32
CA THR A 63 2.82 7.32 -10.32
C THR A 63 3.40 7.67 -8.94
N GLY A 64 2.54 7.89 -7.96
CA GLY A 64 2.92 8.22 -6.58
C GLY A 64 3.00 9.71 -6.31
N SER A 65 3.13 10.06 -5.02
CA SER A 65 3.20 11.45 -4.55
C SER A 65 4.36 12.26 -5.16
N GLY A 66 5.44 11.59 -5.56
CA GLY A 66 6.61 12.15 -6.23
C GLY A 66 6.58 11.99 -7.75
N ALA A 67 5.44 11.71 -8.38
CA ALA A 67 5.37 11.45 -9.83
C ALA A 67 5.99 12.56 -10.70
N LYS A 68 5.96 13.82 -10.22
CA LYS A 68 6.59 14.96 -10.91
C LYS A 68 8.11 14.86 -11.02
N SER A 69 8.74 14.04 -10.17
CA SER A 69 10.18 13.78 -10.16
C SER A 69 10.60 12.68 -11.13
N ILE A 70 9.63 11.96 -11.74
CA ILE A 70 9.86 10.88 -12.69
C ILE A 70 9.94 11.46 -14.11
N LYS A 71 11.14 11.88 -14.53
CA LYS A 71 11.36 12.53 -15.84
C LYS A 71 11.35 11.54 -17.00
N GLU A 72 11.57 10.27 -16.69
CA GLU A 72 11.62 9.15 -17.62
C GLU A 72 10.23 8.63 -18.00
N ALA A 73 9.15 9.12 -17.37
CA ALA A 73 7.79 8.67 -17.62
C ALA A 73 7.23 9.26 -18.92
N ASP A 74 6.79 8.38 -19.82
CA ASP A 74 5.99 8.75 -20.99
C ASP A 74 4.56 9.12 -20.60
N VAL A 75 4.04 8.48 -19.54
CA VAL A 75 2.70 8.73 -19.00
C VAL A 75 2.73 8.85 -17.49
N THR A 76 2.16 9.95 -17.00
CA THR A 76 1.85 10.11 -15.58
C THR A 76 0.48 9.53 -15.28
N VAL A 77 0.45 8.52 -14.41
CA VAL A 77 -0.74 7.78 -13.99
C VAL A 77 -1.13 8.22 -12.59
N ASN A 78 -2.38 8.66 -12.42
CA ASN A 78 -2.91 8.96 -11.10
C ASN A 78 -2.94 7.67 -10.23
N ASP A 79 -2.55 7.81 -8.97
CA ASP A 79 -2.44 6.73 -7.98
C ASP A 79 -3.69 5.83 -7.91
N ILE A 80 -4.89 6.42 -7.95
CA ILE A 80 -6.16 5.65 -7.92
C ILE A 80 -6.30 4.75 -9.15
N LYS A 81 -5.94 5.27 -10.33
CA LYS A 81 -5.95 4.48 -11.56
C LYS A 81 -4.86 3.41 -11.55
N ALA A 82 -3.70 3.71 -10.96
CA ALA A 82 -2.61 2.75 -10.83
C ALA A 82 -3.02 1.57 -9.93
N ILE A 83 -3.53 1.82 -8.73
CA ILE A 83 -3.92 0.73 -7.81
C ILE A 83 -5.09 -0.11 -8.36
N ALA A 84 -6.04 0.52 -9.08
CA ALA A 84 -7.13 -0.19 -9.74
C ALA A 84 -6.62 -1.09 -10.87
N ALA A 85 -5.73 -0.56 -11.72
CA ALA A 85 -5.10 -1.34 -12.78
C ALA A 85 -4.28 -2.51 -12.22
N ALA A 86 -3.59 -2.31 -11.10
CA ALA A 86 -2.83 -3.34 -10.42
C ALA A 86 -3.72 -4.43 -9.83
N ALA A 87 -4.79 -4.05 -9.13
CA ALA A 87 -5.74 -5.00 -8.57
C ALA A 87 -6.37 -5.88 -9.65
N ASN A 88 -6.80 -5.30 -10.76
CA ASN A 88 -7.36 -6.06 -11.88
C ASN A 88 -6.31 -6.93 -12.61
N PHE A 89 -5.06 -6.46 -12.67
CA PHE A 89 -3.94 -7.23 -13.22
C PHE A 89 -3.65 -8.50 -12.40
N PHE A 90 -3.60 -8.38 -11.07
CA PHE A 90 -3.36 -9.53 -10.19
C PHE A 90 -4.59 -10.41 -10.00
N PHE A 91 -5.77 -9.80 -9.90
CA PHE A 91 -7.04 -10.45 -9.62
C PHE A 91 -8.13 -9.85 -10.53
N PRO A 92 -8.43 -10.46 -11.70
CA PRO A 92 -9.42 -9.92 -12.65
C PRO A 92 -10.84 -9.76 -12.09
N SER A 93 -11.18 -10.52 -11.04
CA SER A 93 -12.45 -10.43 -10.30
C SER A 93 -12.51 -9.27 -9.30
N ALA A 94 -11.42 -8.53 -9.08
CA ALA A 94 -11.37 -7.42 -8.12
C ALA A 94 -12.47 -6.38 -8.41
N ARG A 95 -13.21 -6.01 -7.37
CA ARG A 95 -14.22 -4.93 -7.40
C ARG A 95 -13.95 -3.83 -6.39
N THR A 96 -13.12 -4.11 -5.39
CA THR A 96 -12.58 -3.12 -4.47
C THR A 96 -11.08 -3.31 -4.36
N VAL A 97 -10.33 -2.20 -4.38
CA VAL A 97 -8.91 -2.19 -4.03
C VAL A 97 -8.69 -1.22 -2.88
N ALA A 98 -7.88 -1.63 -1.90
CA ALA A 98 -7.30 -0.74 -0.91
C ALA A 98 -5.77 -0.78 -1.02
N ASP A 99 -5.14 0.39 -1.03
CA ASP A 99 -3.69 0.54 -0.97
C ASP A 99 -3.32 1.28 0.31
N VAL A 100 -2.58 0.61 1.19
CA VAL A 100 -2.16 1.18 2.47
C VAL A 100 -0.64 1.26 2.49
N GLY A 101 -0.15 2.44 2.10
CA GLY A 101 1.27 2.79 2.07
C GLY A 101 1.77 3.34 3.42
N ALA A 102 2.95 3.95 3.39
CA ALA A 102 3.57 4.52 4.58
C ALA A 102 2.79 5.73 5.14
N GLU A 103 2.39 6.66 4.27
CA GLU A 103 1.76 7.93 4.69
C GLU A 103 0.35 8.14 4.15
N ALA A 104 -0.11 7.25 3.28
CA ALA A 104 -1.42 7.34 2.67
C ALA A 104 -2.17 6.00 2.72
N GLY A 105 -3.48 6.12 2.90
CA GLY A 105 -4.43 5.05 2.63
C GLY A 105 -5.31 5.46 1.45
N ARG A 106 -5.62 4.54 0.56
CA ARG A 106 -6.50 4.75 -0.60
C ARG A 106 -7.44 3.57 -0.73
N ALA A 107 -8.67 3.83 -1.15
CA ALA A 107 -9.64 2.81 -1.49
C ALA A 107 -10.35 3.21 -2.79
N ALA A 108 -10.59 2.25 -3.67
CA ALA A 108 -11.32 2.48 -4.91
C ALA A 108 -12.21 1.29 -5.25
N ASN A 109 -13.38 1.59 -5.78
CA ASN A 109 -14.25 0.60 -6.40
C ASN A 109 -14.07 0.59 -7.91
N CYS A 110 -14.13 -0.60 -8.47
CA CYS A 110 -13.92 -0.85 -9.88
C CYS A 110 -15.12 -1.56 -10.49
N ASP A 111 -15.43 -1.24 -11.75
CA ASP A 111 -16.40 -1.98 -12.55
C ASP A 111 -15.83 -3.32 -13.05
N GLU A 112 -16.63 -4.06 -13.82
CA GLU A 112 -16.23 -5.37 -14.36
C GLU A 112 -15.04 -5.32 -15.34
N LYS A 113 -14.73 -4.13 -15.87
CA LYS A 113 -13.60 -3.89 -16.78
C LYS A 113 -12.38 -3.34 -16.05
N GLY A 114 -12.44 -3.21 -14.72
CA GLY A 114 -11.38 -2.65 -13.89
C GLY A 114 -11.28 -1.12 -13.96
N ALA A 115 -12.30 -0.43 -14.46
CA ALA A 115 -12.36 1.03 -14.46
C ALA A 115 -12.86 1.54 -13.11
N VAL A 116 -12.25 2.63 -12.63
CA VAL A 116 -12.59 3.23 -11.32
C VAL A 116 -13.98 3.86 -11.38
N VAL A 117 -14.84 3.47 -10.45
CA VAL A 117 -16.21 3.99 -10.29
C VAL A 117 -16.27 5.06 -9.20
N ASP A 118 -15.65 4.78 -8.04
CA ASP A 118 -15.58 5.70 -6.91
C ASP A 118 -14.29 5.48 -6.12
N PHE A 119 -13.84 6.48 -5.37
CA PHE A 119 -12.61 6.41 -4.59
C PHE A 119 -12.65 7.28 -3.32
N ALA A 120 -11.86 6.86 -2.33
CA ALA A 120 -11.59 7.60 -1.11
C ALA A 120 -10.10 7.60 -0.81
N ILE A 121 -9.59 8.73 -0.33
CA ILE A 121 -8.16 8.95 -0.08
C ILE A 121 -7.97 9.57 1.31
N ASN A 122 -6.98 9.06 2.03
CA ASN A 122 -6.42 9.68 3.22
C ASN A 122 -4.93 9.95 2.99
N GLU A 123 -4.57 11.19 2.66
CA GLU A 123 -3.20 11.60 2.28
C GLU A 123 -2.58 12.67 3.22
N LYS A 124 -3.27 13.03 4.31
CA LYS A 124 -2.79 14.06 5.25
C LYS A 124 -2.79 13.61 6.71
N CYS A 125 -3.18 12.37 6.97
CA CYS A 125 -3.27 11.82 8.31
C CYS A 125 -2.49 10.51 8.36
N ALA A 126 -1.39 10.50 9.10
CA ALA A 126 -0.63 9.27 9.38
C ALA A 126 -1.51 8.19 10.01
N ALA A 127 -2.54 8.63 10.75
CA ALA A 127 -3.49 7.76 11.38
C ALA A 127 -4.42 7.18 10.29
N GLY A 128 -4.19 5.90 9.94
CA GLY A 128 -4.74 5.26 8.74
C GLY A 128 -3.70 4.95 7.65
N ALA A 129 -2.41 5.04 7.96
CA ALA A 129 -1.31 4.61 7.09
C ALA A 129 -0.25 3.84 7.90
N GLY A 130 0.73 3.22 7.24
CA GLY A 130 1.76 2.40 7.89
C GLY A 130 2.56 3.14 8.96
N ALA A 131 2.78 4.46 8.79
CA ALA A 131 3.45 5.31 9.77
C ALA A 131 2.74 5.32 11.13
N PHE A 132 1.43 5.04 11.18
CA PHE A 132 0.71 4.85 12.43
C PHE A 132 1.27 3.67 13.22
N ILE A 133 1.31 2.47 12.61
CA ILE A 133 1.83 1.27 13.28
C ILE A 133 3.30 1.46 13.64
N GLU A 134 4.09 2.12 12.78
CA GLU A 134 5.49 2.43 13.08
C GLU A 134 5.65 3.32 14.33
N ALA A 135 4.80 4.35 14.47
CA ALA A 135 4.81 5.20 15.66
C ALA A 135 4.38 4.43 16.92
N MET A 136 3.32 3.64 16.83
CA MET A 136 2.84 2.86 17.98
C MET A 136 3.83 1.76 18.37
N ALA A 137 4.52 1.15 17.42
CA ALA A 137 5.56 0.15 17.67
C ALA A 137 6.73 0.76 18.48
N ARG A 138 7.14 1.99 18.15
CA ARG A 138 8.14 2.73 18.94
C ARG A 138 7.65 3.03 20.34
N ALA A 139 6.41 3.53 20.49
CA ALA A 139 5.84 3.84 21.80
C ALA A 139 5.66 2.60 22.69
N LEU A 140 5.34 1.45 22.08
CA LEU A 140 5.24 0.15 22.75
C LEU A 140 6.61 -0.54 22.91
N GLU A 141 7.70 0.08 22.47
CA GLU A 141 9.07 -0.48 22.47
C GLU A 141 9.10 -1.92 21.92
N THR A 142 8.48 -2.11 20.76
CA THR A 142 8.30 -3.43 20.14
C THR A 142 8.72 -3.35 18.68
N PRO A 143 9.51 -4.33 18.17
CA PRO A 143 9.87 -4.37 16.76
C PRO A 143 8.62 -4.38 15.87
N LEU A 144 8.64 -3.57 14.80
CA LEU A 144 7.49 -3.42 13.89
C LEU A 144 7.01 -4.78 13.35
N GLU A 145 7.96 -5.66 13.04
CA GLU A 145 7.74 -6.99 12.47
C GLU A 145 7.00 -7.92 13.44
N GLN A 146 7.08 -7.66 14.75
CA GLN A 146 6.41 -8.44 15.79
C GLN A 146 5.02 -7.90 16.14
N MET A 147 4.69 -6.66 15.73
CA MET A 147 3.41 -6.04 16.06
C MET A 147 2.23 -6.90 15.58
N GLY A 148 2.29 -7.38 14.33
CA GLY A 148 1.22 -8.20 13.74
C GLY A 148 1.00 -9.52 14.48
N SER A 149 2.06 -10.28 14.78
CA SER A 149 1.95 -11.56 15.48
C SER A 149 1.48 -11.39 16.93
N LEU A 150 1.93 -10.33 17.62
CA LEU A 150 1.43 -9.98 18.95
C LEU A 150 -0.08 -9.71 18.93
N ALA A 151 -0.56 -8.93 17.96
CA ALA A 151 -1.98 -8.61 17.84
C ALA A 151 -2.85 -9.88 17.66
N LEU A 152 -2.35 -10.86 16.90
CA LEU A 152 -3.05 -12.14 16.67
C LEU A 152 -3.10 -13.03 17.91
N SER A 153 -2.16 -12.88 18.85
CA SER A 153 -2.14 -13.65 20.11
C SER A 153 -3.11 -13.13 21.17
N SER A 154 -3.74 -11.97 20.94
CA SER A 154 -4.71 -11.39 21.87
C SER A 154 -6.15 -11.74 21.49
N SER A 155 -6.93 -12.11 22.50
CA SER A 155 -8.40 -12.26 22.42
C SER A 155 -9.14 -11.09 23.07
N ASN A 156 -8.43 -10.10 23.62
CA ASN A 156 -9.01 -9.04 24.44
C ASN A 156 -9.14 -7.74 23.62
N PRO A 157 -10.36 -7.31 23.25
CA PRO A 157 -10.54 -6.05 22.55
C PRO A 157 -10.41 -4.87 23.51
N ILE A 158 -9.50 -3.95 23.20
CA ILE A 158 -9.39 -2.67 23.90
C ILE A 158 -9.80 -1.57 22.91
N PRO A 159 -10.83 -0.78 23.23
CA PRO A 159 -11.16 0.40 22.44
C PRO A 159 -9.97 1.36 22.42
N MET A 160 -9.59 1.84 21.25
CA MET A 160 -8.54 2.84 21.09
C MET A 160 -8.95 3.87 20.06
N ASN A 161 -8.76 5.15 20.38
CA ASN A 161 -9.09 6.22 19.45
C ASN A 161 -7.87 6.53 18.57
N ALA A 162 -7.78 5.84 17.43
CA ALA A 162 -6.96 6.32 16.34
C ALA A 162 -7.75 7.42 15.61
N GLN A 163 -7.80 8.65 16.12
CA GLN A 163 -8.19 9.85 15.34
C GLN A 163 -6.98 10.75 15.03
N CYS A 164 -5.97 10.69 15.88
CA CYS A 164 -4.70 11.38 15.72
C CYS A 164 -3.60 10.46 16.22
N THR A 165 -2.49 10.33 15.47
CA THR A 165 -1.36 9.49 15.86
C THR A 165 -0.80 9.92 17.22
N ILE A 166 -0.72 11.22 17.49
CA ILE A 166 -0.18 11.76 18.76
C ILE A 166 -1.06 11.39 19.96
N PHE A 167 -2.39 11.47 19.81
CA PHE A 167 -3.30 11.08 20.89
C PHE A 167 -3.34 9.56 21.08
N ALA A 168 -3.30 8.79 19.99
CA ALA A 168 -3.17 7.34 20.07
C ALA A 168 -1.87 6.92 20.75
N GLU A 169 -0.75 7.61 20.49
CA GLU A 169 0.52 7.37 21.17
C GLU A 169 0.41 7.62 22.68
N SER A 170 -0.24 8.72 23.06
CA SER A 170 -0.50 9.04 24.48
C SER A 170 -1.37 7.97 25.15
N GLU A 171 -2.36 7.44 24.44
CA GLU A 171 -3.23 6.35 24.90
C GLU A 171 -2.43 5.04 25.08
N VAL A 172 -1.54 4.70 24.14
CA VAL A 172 -0.62 3.56 24.26
C VAL A 172 0.25 3.69 25.51
N VAL A 173 0.84 4.86 25.77
CA VAL A 173 1.63 5.11 27.00
C VAL A 173 0.77 4.93 28.25
N GLY A 174 -0.49 5.38 28.22
CA GLY A 174 -1.45 5.15 29.29
C GLY A 174 -1.69 3.66 29.57
N LEU A 175 -1.91 2.86 28.52
CA LEU A 175 -2.10 1.41 28.63
C LEU A 175 -0.86 0.69 29.17
N ILE A 176 0.34 1.15 28.81
CA ILE A 176 1.61 0.64 29.34
C ILE A 176 1.70 0.90 30.86
N HIS A 177 1.40 2.13 31.31
CA HIS A 177 1.38 2.44 32.75
C HIS A 177 0.31 1.66 33.52
N ALA A 178 -0.82 1.35 32.87
CA ALA A 178 -1.84 0.47 33.41
C ALA A 178 -1.45 -1.01 33.42
N ARG A 179 -0.23 -1.36 32.97
CA ARG A 179 0.29 -2.74 32.86
C ARG A 179 -0.56 -3.65 31.96
N THR A 180 -1.19 -3.07 30.95
CA THR A 180 -1.91 -3.82 29.92
C THR A 180 -0.92 -4.71 29.15
N GLU A 181 -1.31 -5.93 28.81
CA GLU A 181 -0.43 -6.84 28.06
C GLU A 181 -0.10 -6.27 26.67
N ARG A 182 1.17 -6.39 26.24
CA ARG A 182 1.62 -5.86 24.93
C ARG A 182 0.81 -6.40 23.75
N LYS A 183 0.37 -7.67 23.81
CA LYS A 183 -0.48 -8.28 22.78
C LYS A 183 -1.84 -7.57 22.65
N ASP A 184 -2.42 -7.12 23.76
CA ASP A 184 -3.73 -6.45 23.79
C ASP A 184 -3.60 -5.02 23.27
N ILE A 185 -2.52 -4.32 23.64
CA ILE A 185 -2.20 -2.99 23.10
C ILE A 185 -1.97 -3.11 21.57
N SER A 186 -1.20 -4.10 21.14
CA SER A 186 -0.97 -4.33 19.71
C SER A 186 -2.28 -4.60 18.97
N LYS A 187 -3.16 -5.42 19.53
CA LYS A 187 -4.49 -5.67 18.96
C LYS A 187 -5.31 -4.38 18.82
N ALA A 188 -5.37 -3.55 19.86
CA ALA A 188 -6.05 -2.25 19.81
C ALA A 188 -5.50 -1.34 18.69
N ILE A 189 -4.19 -1.31 18.51
CA ILE A 189 -3.52 -0.54 17.45
C ILE A 189 -4.00 -0.96 16.06
N HIS A 190 -3.99 -2.27 15.78
CA HIS A 190 -4.41 -2.79 14.49
C HIS A 190 -5.92 -2.63 14.28
N ASP A 191 -6.73 -2.84 15.32
CA ASP A 191 -8.18 -2.70 15.27
C ASP A 191 -8.58 -1.25 14.94
N ALA A 192 -7.93 -0.26 15.57
CA ALA A 192 -8.20 1.15 15.30
C ALA A 192 -7.74 1.59 13.89
N MET A 193 -6.61 1.06 13.41
CA MET A 193 -6.18 1.32 12.03
C MET A 193 -7.08 0.63 11.00
N ALA A 194 -7.53 -0.59 11.28
CA ALA A 194 -8.47 -1.32 10.43
C ALA A 194 -9.81 -0.58 10.35
N SER A 195 -10.34 -0.09 11.47
CA SER A 195 -11.58 0.73 11.51
C SER A 195 -11.54 1.92 10.56
N ARG A 196 -10.39 2.61 10.50
CA ARG A 196 -10.16 3.72 9.58
C ARG A 196 -10.19 3.33 8.11
N ILE A 197 -9.42 2.32 7.73
CA ILE A 197 -9.38 1.82 6.35
C ILE A 197 -10.72 1.21 5.96
N GLY A 198 -11.35 0.48 6.88
CA GLY A 198 -12.70 -0.08 6.73
C GLY A 198 -13.75 1.00 6.48
N SER A 199 -13.67 2.14 7.18
CA SER A 199 -14.54 3.28 6.92
C SER A 199 -14.35 3.87 5.53
N MET A 200 -13.11 3.91 5.01
CA MET A 200 -12.86 4.38 3.64
C MET A 200 -13.42 3.41 2.60
N ILE A 201 -13.24 2.11 2.81
CA ILE A 201 -13.78 1.08 1.93
C ILE A 201 -15.32 1.11 1.94
N ARG A 202 -15.94 1.22 3.12
CA ARG A 202 -17.41 1.35 3.23
C ARG A 202 -17.95 2.60 2.54
N ARG A 203 -17.19 3.71 2.54
CA ARG A 203 -17.59 4.94 1.85
C ARG A 203 -17.72 4.75 0.35
N VAL A 204 -16.81 4.00 -0.28
CA VAL A 204 -16.87 3.72 -1.72
C VAL A 204 -17.80 2.54 -2.04
N GLY A 205 -18.04 1.66 -1.05
CA GLY A 205 -18.86 0.46 -1.13
C GLY A 205 -18.02 -0.80 -0.96
N VAL A 206 -18.50 -1.77 -0.17
CA VAL A 206 -17.78 -3.04 0.07
C VAL A 206 -18.18 -4.04 -1.02
N ASN A 207 -17.38 -4.14 -2.09
CA ASN A 207 -17.68 -5.02 -3.22
C ASN A 207 -16.60 -6.12 -3.34
N PRO A 208 -16.92 -7.37 -2.98
CA PRO A 208 -16.03 -8.50 -3.27
C PRO A 208 -15.81 -8.67 -4.79
N ASP A 209 -14.62 -9.01 -5.26
CA ASP A 209 -13.41 -9.33 -4.49
C ASP A 209 -12.63 -8.08 -4.04
N ILE A 210 -12.16 -8.10 -2.78
CA ILE A 210 -11.38 -7.00 -2.18
C ILE A 210 -9.89 -7.33 -2.26
N VAL A 211 -9.12 -6.49 -2.95
CA VAL A 211 -7.66 -6.60 -3.04
C VAL A 211 -6.98 -5.59 -2.13
N MET A 212 -5.94 -6.01 -1.42
CA MET A 212 -5.10 -5.16 -0.60
C MET A 212 -3.69 -5.05 -1.19
N LEU A 213 -3.23 -3.81 -1.36
CA LEU A 213 -1.91 -3.42 -1.84
C LEU A 213 -1.20 -2.56 -0.79
N GLY A 214 0.07 -2.27 -1.06
CA GLY A 214 0.92 -1.46 -0.18
C GLY A 214 1.63 -2.30 0.89
N GLY A 215 2.63 -1.71 1.53
CA GLY A 215 3.50 -2.42 2.47
C GLY A 215 2.78 -2.94 3.72
N VAL A 216 1.68 -2.30 4.12
CA VAL A 216 0.91 -2.73 5.30
C VAL A 216 0.17 -4.05 5.06
N ALA A 217 -0.02 -4.45 3.79
CA ALA A 217 -0.59 -5.75 3.43
C ALA A 217 0.23 -6.94 3.98
N HIS A 218 1.53 -6.75 4.26
CA HIS A 218 2.38 -7.76 4.89
C HIS A 218 2.09 -7.98 6.37
N ASN A 219 1.35 -7.08 7.03
CA ASN A 219 1.06 -7.18 8.46
C ASN A 219 -0.18 -8.07 8.69
N PRO A 220 -0.02 -9.29 9.22
CA PRO A 220 -1.14 -10.22 9.36
C PRO A 220 -2.13 -9.80 10.46
N GLY A 221 -1.68 -9.02 11.44
CA GLY A 221 -2.54 -8.42 12.46
C GLY A 221 -3.48 -7.38 11.84
N PHE A 222 -2.96 -6.53 10.95
CA PHE A 222 -3.78 -5.56 10.21
C PHE A 222 -4.78 -6.26 9.28
N VAL A 223 -4.33 -7.23 8.47
CA VAL A 223 -5.20 -7.95 7.53
C VAL A 223 -6.33 -8.66 8.27
N THR A 224 -6.04 -9.31 9.40
CA THR A 224 -7.05 -9.98 10.23
C THR A 224 -8.02 -8.98 10.86
N ALA A 225 -7.50 -7.85 11.35
CA ALA A 225 -8.34 -6.79 11.89
C ALA A 225 -9.27 -6.20 10.82
N LEU A 226 -8.77 -6.00 9.60
CA LEU A 226 -9.55 -5.46 8.49
C LEU A 226 -10.63 -6.43 8.00
N LYS A 227 -10.32 -7.73 7.87
CA LYS A 227 -11.32 -8.76 7.53
C LYS A 227 -12.50 -8.71 8.50
N ARG A 228 -12.21 -8.67 9.80
CA ARG A 228 -13.22 -8.56 10.86
C ARG A 228 -13.99 -7.25 10.78
N GLU A 229 -13.30 -6.13 10.55
CA GLU A 229 -13.90 -4.80 10.44
C GLU A 229 -14.88 -4.68 9.25
N LEU A 230 -14.57 -5.36 8.14
CA LEU A 230 -15.40 -5.38 6.95
C LEU A 230 -16.46 -6.49 6.95
N GLY A 231 -16.38 -7.45 7.87
CA GLY A 231 -17.25 -8.63 7.89
C GLY A 231 -17.04 -9.53 6.67
N VAL A 232 -15.79 -9.66 6.19
CA VAL A 232 -15.45 -10.47 5.02
C VAL A 232 -14.49 -11.60 5.41
N GLU A 233 -14.70 -12.77 4.81
CA GLU A 233 -13.85 -13.95 5.02
C GLU A 233 -12.48 -13.80 4.34
N GLN A 234 -12.45 -13.13 3.17
CA GLN A 234 -11.29 -13.07 2.31
C GLN A 234 -10.95 -11.65 1.86
N VAL A 235 -9.66 -11.36 1.90
CA VAL A 235 -9.01 -10.19 1.30
C VAL A 235 -7.83 -10.75 0.50
N TYR A 236 -7.78 -10.43 -0.79
CA TYR A 236 -6.76 -10.91 -1.70
C TYR A 236 -5.53 -10.02 -1.64
N ILE A 237 -4.35 -10.62 -1.52
CA ILE A 237 -3.07 -9.91 -1.43
C ILE A 237 -2.17 -10.57 -2.47
N PRO A 238 -1.62 -9.84 -3.44
CA PRO A 238 -0.64 -10.39 -4.37
C PRO A 238 0.69 -10.67 -3.65
N ASP A 239 1.58 -11.46 -4.23
CA ASP A 239 2.87 -11.80 -3.60
C ASP A 239 3.77 -10.58 -3.31
N LEU A 240 3.59 -9.50 -4.09
CA LEU A 240 4.39 -8.28 -4.05
C LEU A 240 3.49 -7.04 -3.89
N PRO A 241 2.71 -6.92 -2.79
CA PRO A 241 1.70 -5.88 -2.65
C PRO A 241 2.29 -4.47 -2.62
N GLU A 242 3.52 -4.29 -2.13
CA GLU A 242 4.23 -3.01 -2.09
C GLU A 242 4.60 -2.45 -3.47
N TYR A 243 4.60 -3.30 -4.51
CA TYR A 243 4.84 -2.91 -5.89
C TYR A 243 3.54 -2.62 -6.66
N GLY A 244 2.37 -2.75 -6.03
CA GLY A 244 1.07 -2.64 -6.69
C GLY A 244 0.93 -1.39 -7.58
N ALA A 245 1.15 -0.20 -7.03
CA ALA A 245 1.04 1.04 -7.81
C ALA A 245 2.02 1.09 -9.00
N ALA A 246 3.27 0.62 -8.83
CA ALA A 246 4.24 0.53 -9.92
C ALA A 246 3.77 -0.44 -11.03
N VAL A 247 3.22 -1.60 -10.66
CA VAL A 247 2.63 -2.56 -11.62
C VAL A 247 1.46 -1.92 -12.38
N GLY A 248 0.57 -1.24 -11.67
CA GLY A 248 -0.52 -0.49 -12.26
C GLY A 248 -0.06 0.53 -13.29
N ALA A 249 1.00 1.29 -12.97
CA ALA A 249 1.60 2.26 -13.89
C ALA A 249 2.17 1.59 -15.15
N ALA A 250 2.88 0.47 -15.01
CA ALA A 250 3.42 -0.30 -16.14
C ALA A 250 2.32 -0.86 -17.05
N VAL A 251 1.22 -1.35 -16.46
CA VAL A 251 0.05 -1.87 -17.18
C VAL A 251 -0.68 -0.76 -17.95
N VAL A 252 -0.83 0.42 -17.34
CA VAL A 252 -1.44 1.57 -18.02
C VAL A 252 -0.56 2.06 -19.18
N ALA A 253 0.76 2.12 -18.98
CA ALA A 253 1.71 2.48 -20.03
C ALA A 253 1.64 1.51 -21.23
N ALA A 254 1.54 0.20 -20.98
CA ALA A 254 1.39 -0.82 -22.03
C ALA A 254 0.10 -0.67 -22.87
N LYS A 255 -0.96 -0.07 -22.31
CA LYS A 255 -2.22 0.17 -23.03
C LYS A 255 -2.20 1.43 -23.89
N GLN A 256 -1.37 2.43 -23.57
CA GLN A 256 -1.28 3.68 -24.34
C GLN A 256 -0.33 3.57 -25.55
N GLY A 257 0.51 2.55 -25.59
CA GLY A 257 1.37 2.21 -26.74
C GLY A 257 0.69 1.39 -27.85
N LYS A 258 -0.63 1.24 -27.82
CA LYS A 258 -1.45 0.61 -28.86
C LYS A 258 -2.26 1.67 -29.59
#